data_AF-A0A6P8KLK9-F1
#
_entry.id   AF-A0A6P8KLK9-F1
#
_cell.length_a   1.000
_cell.length_b   1.000
_cell.length_c   1.000
_cell.angle_alpha   90.00
_cell.angle_beta   90.00
_cell.angle_gamma   90.00
#
_symmetry.space_group_name_H-M   'P 1'
#
loop_
_entity.id
_entity.type
_entity.pdbx_description
1 polymer ?
#
loop_
_entity_poly.entity_id
_entity_poly.type
_entity_poly.pdbx_seq_one_letter_code
_entity_poly.pdbx_strand_id
1 'polypeptide(L)'
;MGIILILGVVGDGPAWDDWRHALNQAFLIFPIHALGDGFLELCKNYMVALVFRRYDIESYKHPLASDLLGRHFTALFLVGVAALIINVLIECHFLRRLWQRVERLLDCTYRRELDKLGLLKLVNIQSIFKSCVATGEAVRAENLWLAYRRGYYAVRNVYFSVQRGECFGLLGKNGAGKSTIFKLLTGQLQPDVGQIYFEQPGISYCPQSNPLDPLLTTTECIRFYGRLRGIRDLDPFLDRVLDTYELRPYKDVQVRNLSGGNRRKLTVAVTCCGCTPTVLMDEPTSDMDPVTRDMVYATIEQLLLARRAVVLTSHSVSEIEHLCQRVAVLRAGQVIASDSPQRLKSEHGGYYSVTCFCGPAQQAILSRSLSQRLPGARDLQHYAHSLRFLVRIRSPGSLGDAPLLSELFAILRDVCVNVARFSLSRCRFETVFERILDSSESNGSNGVHKDQQQQDARKDLPSKSPAVGGTLETGYIHCGYEETRT
;
A
#
# COMPACT_ATOMS: atom_id res chain seq x y z
N MET A 1 4.41 8.24 50.23
CA MET A 1 5.59 8.38 51.12
C MET A 1 5.52 9.63 52.00
N GLY A 2 5.45 10.85 51.44
CA GLY A 2 5.43 12.08 52.25
C GLY A 2 4.32 12.16 53.31
N ILE A 3 3.09 11.79 52.96
CA ILE A 3 1.93 11.82 53.87
C ILE A 3 2.08 10.85 55.06
N ILE A 4 2.65 9.66 54.84
CA ILE A 4 2.86 8.63 55.88
C ILE A 4 3.96 9.06 56.86
N LEU A 5 5.03 9.66 56.35
CA LEU A 5 6.11 10.22 57.18
C LEU A 5 5.62 11.40 58.01
N ILE A 6 4.79 12.27 57.43
CA ILE A 6 4.18 13.40 58.16
C ILE A 6 3.23 12.89 59.24
N LEU A 7 2.37 11.91 58.95
CA LEU A 7 1.50 11.28 59.95
C LEU A 7 2.30 10.66 61.12
N GLY A 8 3.43 10.02 60.81
CA GLY A 8 4.30 9.38 61.82
C GLY A 8 5.15 10.35 62.65
N VAL A 9 5.24 11.62 62.27
CA VAL A 9 5.96 12.67 63.02
C VAL A 9 5.00 13.60 63.77
N VAL A 10 3.76 13.74 63.29
CA VAL A 10 2.78 14.70 63.83
C VAL A 10 1.74 14.04 64.74
N GLY A 11 1.46 12.74 64.57
CA GLY A 11 0.40 12.05 65.32
C GLY A 11 0.93 11.26 66.51
N ASP A 12 0.73 11.77 67.73
CA ASP A 12 0.89 10.99 68.96
C ASP A 12 -0.47 10.42 69.40
N GLY A 13 -0.64 9.10 69.29
CA GLY A 13 -1.81 8.37 69.80
C GLY A 13 -2.14 7.09 69.04
N PRO A 14 -2.82 6.11 69.68
CA PRO A 14 -3.06 4.78 69.10
C PRO A 14 -3.89 4.81 67.81
N ALA A 15 -4.78 5.79 67.66
CA ALA A 15 -5.58 5.97 66.45
C ALA A 15 -4.73 6.35 65.23
N TRP A 16 -3.65 7.12 65.41
CA TRP A 16 -2.77 7.54 64.31
C TRP A 16 -1.93 6.37 63.78
N ASP A 17 -1.55 5.44 64.65
CA ASP A 17 -0.85 4.20 64.27
C ASP A 17 -1.75 3.27 63.45
N ASP A 18 -3.04 3.16 63.83
CA ASP A 18 -4.03 2.39 63.06
C ASP A 18 -4.23 2.97 61.65
N TRP A 19 -4.37 4.30 61.54
CA TRP A 19 -4.48 5.00 60.25
C TRP A 19 -3.23 4.83 59.39
N ARG A 20 -2.04 4.89 60.00
CA ARG A 20 -0.76 4.67 59.33
C ARG A 20 -0.66 3.24 58.79
N HIS A 21 -1.05 2.24 59.58
CA HIS A 21 -1.06 0.85 59.14
C HIS A 21 -2.05 0.63 57.99
N ALA A 22 -3.25 1.21 58.06
CA ALA A 22 -4.24 1.13 56.99
C ALA A 22 -3.74 1.80 55.68
N LEU A 23 -3.11 2.98 55.79
CA LEU A 23 -2.54 3.69 54.64
C LEU A 23 -1.37 2.92 54.01
N ASN A 24 -0.47 2.36 54.82
CA ASN A 24 0.62 1.52 54.32
C ASN A 24 0.07 0.32 53.55
N GLN A 25 -0.94 -0.38 54.09
CA GLN A 25 -1.59 -1.50 53.40
C GLN A 25 -2.23 -1.08 52.07
N ALA A 26 -2.93 0.06 52.03
CA ALA A 26 -3.54 0.57 50.82
C ALA A 26 -2.50 0.95 49.75
N PHE A 27 -1.36 1.51 50.15
CA PHE A 27 -0.32 1.92 49.22
C PHE A 27 0.56 0.78 48.70
N LEU A 28 0.44 -0.45 49.22
CA LEU A 28 1.12 -1.63 48.67
C LEU A 28 0.70 -1.95 47.22
N ILE A 29 -0.42 -1.38 46.77
CA ILE A 29 -0.87 -1.45 45.36
C ILE A 29 0.17 -0.78 44.43
N PHE A 30 0.93 0.20 44.91
CA PHE A 30 1.96 0.89 44.12
C PHE A 30 3.30 0.14 44.25
N PRO A 31 3.87 -0.41 43.15
CA PRO A 31 5.08 -1.23 43.23
C PRO A 31 6.29 -0.51 43.83
N ILE A 32 6.45 0.79 43.52
CA ILE A 32 7.52 1.64 44.08
C ILE A 32 7.38 1.79 45.60
N HIS A 33 6.17 1.86 46.11
CA HIS A 33 5.94 1.99 47.55
C HIS A 33 6.15 0.66 48.28
N ALA A 34 5.62 -0.44 47.74
CA ALA A 34 5.82 -1.79 48.29
C ALA A 34 7.31 -2.16 48.36
N LEU A 35 8.09 -1.79 47.34
CA LEU A 35 9.54 -1.98 47.34
C LEU A 35 10.23 -1.14 48.44
N GLY A 36 9.89 0.15 48.54
CA GLY A 36 10.48 1.06 49.52
C GLY A 36 10.17 0.68 50.98
N ASP A 37 8.92 0.29 51.25
CA ASP A 37 8.50 -0.15 52.59
C ASP A 37 9.13 -1.51 52.97
N GLY A 38 9.23 -2.45 52.01
CA GLY A 38 9.91 -3.72 52.21
C GLY A 38 11.42 -3.58 52.53
N PHE A 39 12.12 -2.66 51.87
CA PHE A 39 13.51 -2.32 52.23
C PHE A 39 13.60 -1.72 53.63
N LEU A 40 12.65 -0.87 54.01
CA LEU A 40 12.62 -0.23 55.32
C LEU A 40 12.36 -1.24 56.44
N GLU A 41 11.50 -2.23 56.22
CA GLU A 41 11.29 -3.35 57.15
C GLU A 41 12.52 -4.26 57.28
N LEU A 42 13.24 -4.49 56.19
CA LEU A 42 14.48 -5.27 56.19
C LEU A 42 15.58 -4.54 57.00
N CYS A 43 15.72 -3.23 56.80
CA CYS A 43 16.61 -2.38 57.59
C CYS A 43 16.24 -2.37 59.08
N LYS A 44 14.93 -2.26 59.40
CA LYS A 44 14.45 -2.33 60.80
C LYS A 44 14.80 -3.67 61.45
N ASN A 45 14.52 -4.78 60.78
CA ASN A 45 14.83 -6.13 61.27
C ASN A 45 16.34 -6.30 61.50
N TYR A 46 17.18 -5.79 60.60
CA TYR A 46 18.64 -5.81 60.77
C TYR A 46 19.09 -4.98 61.98
N MET A 47 18.57 -3.76 62.13
CA MET A 47 18.92 -2.88 63.26
C MET A 47 18.49 -3.46 64.61
N VAL A 48 17.27 -4.01 64.68
CA VAL A 48 16.74 -4.67 65.88
C VAL A 48 17.62 -5.87 66.26
N ALA A 49 17.96 -6.72 65.29
CA ALA A 49 18.86 -7.85 65.51
C ALA A 49 20.24 -7.41 66.01
N LEU A 50 20.80 -6.32 65.46
CA LEU A 50 22.10 -5.80 65.86
C LEU A 50 22.11 -5.25 67.30
N VAL A 51 21.02 -4.61 67.73
CA VAL A 51 20.86 -4.10 69.11
C VAL A 51 20.71 -5.27 70.08
N PHE A 52 19.82 -6.23 69.80
CA PHE A 52 19.59 -7.37 70.69
C PHE A 52 20.78 -8.34 70.78
N ARG A 53 21.59 -8.44 69.73
CA ARG A 53 22.85 -9.19 69.76
C ARG A 53 23.83 -8.66 70.82
N ARG A 54 23.77 -7.38 71.19
CA ARG A 54 24.60 -6.82 72.29
C ARG A 54 24.18 -7.34 73.67
N TYR A 55 22.99 -7.91 73.77
CA TYR A 55 22.44 -8.53 74.98
C TYR A 55 22.38 -10.06 74.87
N ASP A 56 23.11 -10.66 73.91
CA ASP A 56 23.14 -12.10 73.64
C ASP A 56 21.77 -12.71 73.27
N ILE A 57 20.87 -11.91 72.69
CA ILE A 57 19.55 -12.34 72.21
C ILE A 57 19.55 -12.39 70.68
N GLU A 58 19.37 -13.58 70.11
CA GLU A 58 19.17 -13.76 68.66
C GLU A 58 17.71 -13.47 68.27
N SER A 59 17.47 -12.30 67.65
CA SER A 59 16.14 -11.86 67.22
C SER A 59 15.99 -11.69 65.70
N TYR A 60 17.00 -12.10 64.93
CA TYR A 60 17.01 -11.92 63.47
C TYR A 60 15.99 -12.83 62.77
N LYS A 61 15.08 -12.22 62.00
CA LYS A 61 14.13 -12.96 61.15
C LYS A 61 14.64 -13.06 59.72
N HIS A 62 14.65 -14.26 59.14
CA HIS A 62 15.03 -14.44 57.74
C HIS A 62 14.02 -13.78 56.79
N PRO A 63 14.45 -12.90 55.86
CA PRO A 63 13.53 -12.11 55.02
C PRO A 63 12.58 -12.92 54.12
N LEU A 64 12.96 -14.13 53.70
CA LEU A 64 12.19 -14.99 52.79
C LEU A 64 11.48 -16.15 53.47
N ALA A 65 11.97 -16.57 54.64
CA ALA A 65 11.40 -17.70 55.40
C ALA A 65 10.43 -17.25 56.51
N SER A 66 10.45 -15.95 56.86
CA SER A 66 9.53 -15.37 57.83
C SER A 66 8.48 -14.52 57.12
N ASP A 67 7.35 -14.29 57.80
CA ASP A 67 6.25 -13.45 57.31
C ASP A 67 6.60 -11.95 57.18
N LEU A 68 7.88 -11.57 57.37
CA LEU A 68 8.36 -10.20 57.33
C LEU A 68 8.04 -9.51 55.99
N LEU A 69 8.45 -10.10 54.85
CA LEU A 69 8.20 -9.52 53.51
C LEU A 69 7.03 -10.19 52.76
N GLY A 70 6.35 -11.19 53.36
CA GLY A 70 5.34 -11.99 52.68
C GLY A 70 4.18 -11.16 52.10
N ARG A 71 3.76 -10.11 52.79
CA ARG A 71 2.70 -9.19 52.35
C ARG A 71 3.11 -8.33 51.14
N HIS A 72 4.37 -7.91 51.09
CA HIS A 72 4.90 -7.12 49.97
C HIS A 72 5.02 -7.97 48.71
N PHE A 73 5.53 -9.20 48.83
CA PHE A 73 5.64 -10.13 47.70
C PHE A 73 4.26 -10.54 47.16
N THR A 74 3.29 -10.83 48.02
CA THR A 74 1.93 -11.17 47.60
C THR A 74 1.22 -9.99 46.92
N ALA A 75 1.37 -8.77 47.44
CA ALA A 75 0.83 -7.57 46.80
C ALA A 75 1.47 -7.32 45.42
N LEU A 76 2.79 -7.37 45.31
CA LEU A 76 3.50 -7.20 44.04
C LEU A 76 3.14 -8.28 43.01
N PHE A 77 2.97 -9.53 43.46
CA PHE A 77 2.53 -10.62 42.61
C PHE A 77 1.12 -10.37 42.07
N LEU A 78 0.15 -10.01 42.94
CA LEU A 78 -1.23 -9.73 42.53
C LEU A 78 -1.31 -8.55 41.56
N VAL A 79 -0.59 -7.45 41.84
CA VAL A 79 -0.53 -6.29 40.95
C VAL A 79 0.12 -6.65 39.61
N GLY A 80 1.19 -7.45 39.63
CA GLY A 80 1.86 -7.94 38.43
C GLY A 80 0.95 -8.81 37.55
N VAL A 81 0.21 -9.75 38.15
CA VAL A 81 -0.77 -10.57 37.43
C VAL A 81 -1.89 -9.70 36.87
N ALA A 82 -2.42 -8.75 37.64
CA ALA A 82 -3.46 -7.84 37.16
C ALA A 82 -2.97 -6.98 35.98
N ALA A 83 -1.76 -6.42 36.06
CA ALA A 83 -1.15 -5.65 34.99
C ALA A 83 -0.89 -6.49 33.73
N LEU A 84 -0.42 -7.74 33.89
CA LEU A 84 -0.25 -8.68 32.79
C LEU A 84 -1.59 -8.97 32.09
N ILE A 85 -2.65 -9.25 32.87
CA ILE A 85 -3.99 -9.47 32.33
C ILE A 85 -4.48 -8.23 31.57
N ILE A 86 -4.32 -7.03 32.14
CA ILE A 86 -4.67 -5.77 31.47
C ILE A 86 -3.89 -5.63 30.16
N ASN A 87 -2.59 -5.91 30.16
CA ASN A 87 -1.76 -5.82 28.97
C ASN A 87 -2.21 -6.80 27.89
N VAL A 88 -2.46 -8.06 28.26
CA VAL A 88 -3.04 -9.08 27.35
C VAL A 88 -4.41 -8.63 26.83
N LEU A 89 -5.26 -8.01 27.65
CA LEU A 89 -6.56 -7.50 27.21
C LEU A 89 -6.44 -6.30 26.24
N ILE A 90 -5.44 -5.43 26.42
CA ILE A 90 -5.13 -4.33 25.50
C ILE A 90 -4.62 -4.90 24.17
N GLU A 91 -3.66 -5.81 24.21
CA GLU A 91 -3.02 -6.40 23.04
C GLU A 91 -3.96 -7.36 22.28
N CYS A 92 -4.89 -8.03 22.96
CA CYS A 92 -5.98 -8.76 22.33
C CYS A 92 -7.07 -7.84 21.74
N HIS A 93 -6.87 -6.51 21.76
CA HIS A 93 -7.84 -5.50 21.34
C HIS A 93 -9.23 -5.67 22.01
N PHE A 94 -9.32 -6.36 23.16
CA PHE A 94 -10.59 -6.68 23.81
C PHE A 94 -11.30 -5.41 24.27
N LEU A 95 -10.57 -4.48 24.88
CA LEU A 95 -11.06 -3.16 25.25
C LEU A 95 -11.52 -2.35 24.04
N ARG A 96 -10.84 -2.45 22.89
CA ARG A 96 -11.28 -1.80 21.65
C ARG A 96 -12.55 -2.42 21.10
N ARG A 97 -12.68 -3.75 21.14
CA ARG A 97 -13.92 -4.47 20.77
C ARG A 97 -15.07 -4.17 21.73
N LEU A 98 -14.78 -3.99 23.02
CA LEU A 98 -15.76 -3.67 24.07
C LEU A 98 -16.20 -2.20 23.99
N TRP A 99 -15.25 -1.28 23.79
CA TRP A 99 -15.54 0.13 23.53
C TRP A 99 -16.36 0.29 22.26
N GLN A 100 -16.01 -0.43 21.20
CA GLN A 100 -16.86 -0.53 20.01
C GLN A 100 -18.24 -1.14 20.31
N ARG A 101 -18.42 -2.03 21.29
CA ARG A 101 -19.74 -2.55 21.73
C ARG A 101 -20.52 -1.53 22.57
N VAL A 102 -19.85 -0.72 23.38
CA VAL A 102 -20.46 0.33 24.22
C VAL A 102 -20.83 1.55 23.38
N GLU A 103 -19.98 1.96 22.44
CA GLU A 103 -20.27 2.97 21.42
C GLU A 103 -21.46 2.52 20.55
N ARG A 104 -21.54 1.22 20.22
CA ARG A 104 -22.72 0.58 19.61
C ARG A 104 -24.00 0.64 20.46
N LEU A 105 -23.90 0.72 21.79
CA LEU A 105 -25.02 0.86 22.72
C LEU A 105 -25.47 2.33 22.87
N LEU A 106 -24.55 3.29 22.80
CA LEU A 106 -24.86 4.72 22.77
C LEU A 106 -25.46 5.16 21.42
N ASP A 107 -25.06 4.51 20.32
CA ASP A 107 -25.68 4.65 18.99
C ASP A 107 -27.09 4.03 18.89
N CYS A 108 -27.61 3.36 19.94
CA CYS A 108 -28.91 2.66 19.90
C CYS A 108 -30.09 3.59 19.60
N THR A 109 -29.99 4.89 19.87
CA THR A 109 -31.03 5.86 19.53
C THR A 109 -31.15 6.06 18.01
N TYR A 110 -30.04 5.94 17.27
CA TYR A 110 -30.00 6.01 15.81
C TYR A 110 -30.26 4.62 15.16
N ARG A 111 -29.90 3.55 15.87
CA ARG A 111 -29.99 2.16 15.37
C ARG A 111 -31.40 1.55 15.42
N ARG A 112 -32.34 2.12 16.18
CA ARG A 112 -33.75 1.68 16.21
C ARG A 112 -34.46 1.81 14.84
N GLU A 113 -34.00 2.69 13.95
CA GLU A 113 -34.50 2.73 12.56
C GLU A 113 -33.85 1.65 11.66
N LEU A 114 -32.64 1.19 11.99
CA LEU A 114 -31.87 0.23 11.19
C LEU A 114 -32.12 -1.25 11.56
N ASP A 115 -32.72 -1.56 12.71
CA ASP A 115 -33.04 -2.95 13.08
C ASP A 115 -34.16 -3.57 12.22
N LYS A 116 -34.97 -2.75 11.53
CA LYS A 116 -35.85 -3.24 10.44
C LYS A 116 -35.06 -3.71 9.20
N LEU A 117 -33.79 -3.32 9.06
CA LEU A 117 -32.88 -3.70 7.96
C LEU A 117 -31.87 -4.81 8.36
N GLY A 118 -31.76 -5.17 9.63
CA GLY A 118 -30.75 -6.11 10.14
C GLY A 118 -30.98 -7.58 9.73
N LEU A 119 -32.23 -8.02 9.68
CA LEU A 119 -32.59 -9.37 9.18
C LEU A 119 -32.33 -9.53 7.68
N LEU A 120 -32.29 -8.43 6.90
CA LEU A 120 -31.88 -8.45 5.49
C LEU A 120 -30.37 -8.65 5.31
N LYS A 121 -29.51 -8.26 6.26
CA LYS A 121 -28.05 -8.27 6.11
C LYS A 121 -27.39 -9.65 6.19
N LEU A 122 -27.84 -10.55 7.06
CA LEU A 122 -27.30 -11.91 7.12
C LEU A 122 -27.73 -12.75 5.91
N VAL A 123 -28.97 -12.55 5.43
CA VAL A 123 -29.45 -13.10 4.16
C VAL A 123 -28.67 -12.47 2.98
N ASN A 124 -28.29 -11.19 3.08
CA ASN A 124 -27.50 -10.50 2.05
C ASN A 124 -26.05 -10.93 1.95
N ILE A 125 -25.31 -11.22 3.02
CA ILE A 125 -23.89 -11.61 2.87
C ILE A 125 -23.77 -12.94 2.12
N GLN A 126 -24.65 -13.91 2.42
CA GLN A 126 -24.70 -15.17 1.68
C GLN A 126 -25.25 -15.00 0.26
N SER A 127 -26.26 -14.15 0.04
CA SER A 127 -26.81 -13.91 -1.30
C SER A 127 -25.88 -13.07 -2.18
N ILE A 128 -25.14 -12.11 -1.61
CA ILE A 128 -24.15 -11.27 -2.29
C ILE A 128 -22.88 -12.07 -2.57
N PHE A 129 -22.42 -12.93 -1.65
CA PHE A 129 -21.34 -13.88 -1.96
C PHE A 129 -21.77 -14.82 -3.10
N LYS A 130 -23.00 -15.33 -3.05
CA LYS A 130 -23.58 -16.09 -4.16
C LYS A 130 -23.67 -15.24 -5.43
N SER A 131 -23.88 -13.93 -5.32
CA SER A 131 -23.86 -13.00 -6.46
C SER A 131 -22.46 -12.78 -7.03
N CYS A 132 -21.40 -12.60 -6.22
CA CYS A 132 -20.01 -12.49 -6.70
C CYS A 132 -19.57 -13.79 -7.37
N VAL A 133 -19.90 -14.93 -6.76
CA VAL A 133 -19.65 -16.26 -7.36
C VAL A 133 -20.48 -16.46 -8.63
N ALA A 134 -21.72 -15.95 -8.68
CA ALA A 134 -22.58 -16.02 -9.88
C ALA A 134 -22.17 -15.04 -10.98
N THR A 135 -21.55 -13.90 -10.66
CA THR A 135 -21.05 -12.90 -11.61
C THR A 135 -19.62 -13.18 -12.07
N GLY A 136 -18.90 -14.12 -11.42
CA GLY A 136 -17.51 -14.44 -11.74
C GLY A 136 -16.47 -13.49 -11.12
N GLU A 137 -16.90 -12.62 -10.21
CA GLU A 137 -16.08 -11.59 -9.57
C GLU A 137 -15.30 -12.16 -8.37
N ALA A 138 -13.98 -11.99 -8.37
CA ALA A 138 -13.10 -12.36 -7.26
C ALA A 138 -13.00 -11.27 -6.19
N VAL A 139 -13.08 -10.00 -6.60
CA VAL A 139 -13.06 -8.81 -5.72
C VAL A 139 -14.13 -7.84 -6.16
N ARG A 140 -14.84 -7.23 -5.21
CA ARG A 140 -15.76 -6.13 -5.47
C ARG A 140 -15.65 -5.07 -4.39
N ALA A 141 -15.36 -3.83 -4.80
CA ALA A 141 -15.29 -2.65 -3.96
C ALA A 141 -16.45 -1.71 -4.32
N GLU A 142 -17.28 -1.40 -3.33
CA GLU A 142 -18.45 -0.54 -3.51
C GLU A 142 -18.36 0.69 -2.62
N ASN A 143 -18.47 1.87 -3.26
CA ASN A 143 -18.61 3.15 -2.60
C ASN A 143 -17.54 3.41 -1.53
N LEU A 144 -16.26 3.15 -1.83
CA LEU A 144 -15.22 3.29 -0.83
C LEU A 144 -14.91 4.77 -0.55
N TRP A 145 -14.99 5.15 0.72
CA TRP A 145 -14.53 6.44 1.24
C TRP A 145 -13.57 6.24 2.40
N LEU A 146 -12.49 7.03 2.44
CA LEU A 146 -11.60 7.09 3.58
C LEU A 146 -10.93 8.46 3.72
N ALA A 147 -11.02 9.04 4.92
CA ALA A 147 -10.27 10.22 5.33
C ALA A 147 -9.31 9.92 6.49
N TYR A 148 -8.02 10.23 6.32
CA TYR A 148 -7.06 10.17 7.43
C TYR A 148 -7.23 11.31 8.42
N ARG A 149 -7.71 12.47 7.94
CA ARG A 149 -7.98 13.67 8.72
C ARG A 149 -9.25 14.33 8.20
N ARG A 150 -10.02 14.98 9.09
CA ARG A 150 -11.24 15.70 8.71
C ARG A 150 -10.96 16.67 7.55
N GLY A 151 -11.69 16.51 6.46
CA GLY A 151 -11.57 17.34 5.25
C GLY A 151 -10.61 16.82 4.18
N TYR A 152 -9.71 15.88 4.50
CA TYR A 152 -8.76 15.31 3.53
C TYR A 152 -9.02 13.82 3.29
N TYR A 153 -9.92 13.55 2.34
CA TYR A 153 -10.19 12.19 1.89
C TYR A 153 -9.09 11.72 0.94
N ALA A 154 -8.47 10.59 1.30
CA ALA A 154 -7.48 9.89 0.48
C ALA A 154 -8.15 8.95 -0.54
N VAL A 155 -9.37 8.51 -0.26
CA VAL A 155 -10.21 7.72 -1.17
C VAL A 155 -11.63 8.30 -1.12
N ARG A 156 -12.22 8.56 -2.28
CA ARG A 156 -13.53 9.20 -2.42
C ARG A 156 -14.32 8.44 -3.49
N ASN A 157 -15.46 7.86 -3.12
CA ASN A 157 -16.41 7.28 -4.06
C ASN A 157 -15.79 6.27 -5.07
N VAL A 158 -14.92 5.37 -4.60
CA VAL A 158 -14.25 4.40 -5.48
C VAL A 158 -15.10 3.15 -5.65
N TYR A 159 -15.35 2.77 -6.90
CA TYR A 159 -15.99 1.52 -7.31
C TYR A 159 -15.10 0.77 -8.28
N PHE A 160 -14.91 -0.52 -8.05
CA PHE A 160 -14.35 -1.43 -9.03
C PHE A 160 -14.69 -2.87 -8.65
N SER A 161 -14.72 -3.75 -9.63
CA SER A 161 -14.71 -5.19 -9.43
C SER A 161 -13.56 -5.80 -10.22
N VAL A 162 -13.15 -7.01 -9.89
CA VAL A 162 -12.07 -7.75 -10.58
C VAL A 162 -12.56 -9.17 -10.83
N GLN A 163 -12.47 -9.62 -12.07
CA GLN A 163 -12.93 -10.92 -12.51
C GLN A 163 -11.87 -12.01 -12.25
N ARG A 164 -12.29 -13.28 -12.18
CA ARG A 164 -11.36 -14.40 -12.13
C ARG A 164 -10.51 -14.50 -13.40
N GLY A 165 -9.20 -14.66 -13.24
CA GLY A 165 -8.24 -14.68 -14.35
C GLY A 165 -8.01 -13.30 -14.99
N GLU A 166 -8.38 -12.22 -14.31
CA GLU A 166 -8.08 -10.84 -14.71
C GLU A 166 -6.96 -10.27 -13.83
N CYS A 167 -6.00 -9.61 -14.49
CA CYS A 167 -5.05 -8.71 -13.88
C CYS A 167 -5.57 -7.28 -14.01
N PHE A 168 -5.93 -6.69 -12.88
CA PHE A 168 -6.47 -5.35 -12.76
C PHE A 168 -5.41 -4.39 -12.22
N GLY A 169 -5.08 -3.37 -13.01
CA GLY A 169 -4.08 -2.37 -12.67
C GLY A 169 -4.68 -1.15 -11.98
N LEU A 170 -4.06 -0.68 -10.91
CA LEU A 170 -4.33 0.62 -10.29
C LEU A 170 -3.20 1.58 -10.63
N LEU A 171 -3.48 2.52 -11.53
CA LEU A 171 -2.49 3.47 -12.07
C LEU A 171 -2.79 4.88 -11.59
N GLY A 172 -1.78 5.66 -11.24
CA GLY A 172 -1.96 7.03 -10.74
C GLY A 172 -0.65 7.63 -10.23
N LYS A 173 -0.60 8.97 -10.19
CA LYS A 173 0.54 9.72 -9.62
C LYS A 173 0.69 9.47 -8.11
N ASN A 174 1.84 9.84 -7.56
CA ASN A 174 2.07 9.74 -6.11
C ASN A 174 1.01 10.56 -5.36
N GLY A 175 0.45 9.99 -4.30
CA GLY A 175 -0.64 10.61 -3.55
C GLY A 175 -2.05 10.43 -4.16
N ALA A 176 -2.21 9.71 -5.28
CA ALA A 176 -3.52 9.46 -5.89
C ALA A 176 -4.45 8.53 -5.08
N GLY A 177 -3.94 7.82 -4.06
CA GLY A 177 -4.72 6.94 -3.19
C GLY A 177 -4.46 5.44 -3.37
N LYS A 178 -3.57 5.02 -4.29
CA LYS A 178 -3.22 3.61 -4.58
C LYS A 178 -2.94 2.77 -3.33
N SER A 179 -1.92 3.14 -2.54
CA SER A 179 -1.55 2.41 -1.33
C SER A 179 -2.64 2.46 -0.25
N THR A 180 -3.49 3.51 -0.25
CA THR A 180 -4.62 3.59 0.68
C THR A 180 -5.71 2.59 0.30
N ILE A 181 -6.01 2.43 -0.99
CA ILE A 181 -6.91 1.37 -1.48
C ILE A 181 -6.36 -0.01 -1.11
N PHE A 182 -5.06 -0.24 -1.25
CA PHE A 182 -4.44 -1.50 -0.82
C PHE A 182 -4.56 -1.76 0.69
N LYS A 183 -4.39 -0.73 1.53
CA LYS A 183 -4.65 -0.85 2.98
C LYS A 183 -6.11 -1.15 3.30
N LEU A 184 -7.05 -0.62 2.51
CA LEU A 184 -8.47 -0.96 2.63
C LEU A 184 -8.74 -2.41 2.19
N LEU A 185 -8.18 -2.83 1.05
CA LEU A 185 -8.33 -4.20 0.54
C LEU A 185 -7.72 -5.25 1.47
N THR A 186 -6.58 -4.95 2.09
CA THR A 186 -5.91 -5.83 3.05
C THR A 186 -6.54 -5.82 4.44
N GLY A 187 -7.53 -4.95 4.69
CA GLY A 187 -8.17 -4.80 6.00
C GLY A 187 -7.31 -4.11 7.05
N GLN A 188 -6.16 -3.53 6.68
CA GLN A 188 -5.33 -2.71 7.58
C GLN A 188 -6.05 -1.42 7.98
N LEU A 189 -6.90 -0.90 7.08
CA LEU A 189 -7.80 0.22 7.32
C LEU A 189 -9.24 -0.22 7.03
N GLN A 190 -10.19 0.30 7.81
CA GLN A 190 -11.62 0.13 7.54
C GLN A 190 -12.14 1.34 6.77
N PRO A 191 -12.97 1.15 5.73
CA PRO A 191 -13.57 2.27 5.02
C PRO A 191 -14.55 3.02 5.93
N ASP A 192 -14.59 4.35 5.81
CA ASP A 192 -15.56 5.19 6.51
C ASP A 192 -16.98 4.95 5.96
N VAL A 193 -17.06 4.76 4.64
CA VAL A 193 -18.27 4.40 3.90
C VAL A 193 -17.90 3.39 2.83
N GLY A 194 -18.81 2.44 2.54
CA GLY A 194 -18.64 1.43 1.51
C GLY A 194 -18.32 0.05 2.06
N GLN A 195 -18.26 -0.93 1.15
CA GLN A 195 -17.93 -2.32 1.49
C GLN A 195 -16.99 -2.93 0.44
N ILE A 196 -16.21 -3.91 0.91
CA ILE A 196 -15.30 -4.69 0.09
C ILE A 196 -15.68 -6.15 0.26
N TYR A 197 -15.86 -6.84 -0.85
CA TYR A 197 -16.21 -8.25 -0.91
C TYR A 197 -15.07 -9.02 -1.59
N PHE A 198 -14.72 -10.15 -0.98
CA PHE A 198 -13.69 -11.06 -1.47
C PHE A 198 -14.24 -12.47 -1.62
N GLU A 199 -13.76 -13.17 -2.63
CA GLU A 199 -13.91 -14.62 -2.71
C GLU A 199 -13.10 -15.33 -1.60
N GLN A 200 -13.69 -16.34 -0.97
CA GLN A 200 -13.04 -17.18 0.04
C GLN A 200 -12.02 -18.14 -0.61
N PRO A 201 -10.91 -18.50 0.05
CA PRO A 201 -10.55 -18.22 1.44
C PRO A 201 -9.85 -16.86 1.69
N GLY A 202 -10.01 -15.88 0.79
CA GLY A 202 -9.52 -14.52 0.98
C GLY A 202 -8.40 -14.14 0.01
N ILE A 203 -7.43 -13.37 0.49
CA ILE A 203 -6.41 -12.71 -0.34
C ILE A 203 -4.98 -13.11 0.02
N SER A 204 -4.10 -13.06 -0.98
CA SER A 204 -2.66 -12.95 -0.78
C SER A 204 -2.22 -11.51 -1.03
N TYR A 205 -1.21 -11.03 -0.32
CA TYR A 205 -0.72 -9.66 -0.46
C TYR A 205 0.82 -9.63 -0.51
N CYS A 206 1.36 -9.10 -1.61
CA CYS A 206 2.78 -8.80 -1.79
C CYS A 206 2.94 -7.27 -1.61
N PRO A 207 3.48 -6.79 -0.49
CA PRO A 207 3.73 -5.37 -0.30
C PRO A 207 4.90 -4.84 -1.13
N GLN A 208 5.05 -3.52 -1.19
CA GLN A 208 6.21 -2.86 -1.81
C GLN A 208 7.53 -3.23 -1.10
N SER A 209 7.52 -3.33 0.23
CA SER A 209 8.68 -3.79 1.01
C SER A 209 8.79 -5.32 1.03
N ASN A 210 9.90 -5.85 1.55
CA ASN A 210 10.11 -7.29 1.75
C ASN A 210 9.96 -7.66 3.24
N PRO A 211 8.75 -8.00 3.73
CA PRO A 211 8.47 -8.24 5.15
C PRO A 211 8.81 -9.68 5.55
N LEU A 212 10.03 -10.11 5.25
CA LEU A 212 10.51 -11.44 5.58
C LEU A 212 11.29 -11.39 6.90
N ASP A 213 11.18 -12.43 7.73
CA ASP A 213 11.98 -12.54 8.95
C ASP A 213 13.47 -12.65 8.57
N PRO A 214 14.33 -11.70 8.99
CA PRO A 214 15.74 -11.68 8.62
C PRO A 214 16.54 -12.86 9.19
N LEU A 215 16.05 -13.53 10.23
CA LEU A 215 16.75 -14.61 10.94
C LEU A 215 16.51 -15.99 10.30
N LEU A 216 15.39 -16.17 9.61
CA LEU A 216 15.06 -17.43 8.94
C LEU A 216 15.96 -17.65 7.72
N THR A 217 16.23 -18.92 7.42
CA THR A 217 16.78 -19.33 6.11
C THR A 217 15.69 -19.32 5.03
N THR A 218 16.08 -19.28 3.76
CA THR A 218 15.15 -19.38 2.62
C THR A 218 14.22 -20.58 2.75
N THR A 219 14.76 -21.76 3.10
CA THR A 219 13.98 -22.99 3.28
C THR A 219 13.01 -22.90 4.45
N GLU A 220 13.46 -22.39 5.60
CA GLU A 220 12.60 -22.21 6.78
C GLU A 220 11.49 -21.21 6.50
N CYS A 221 11.78 -20.13 5.77
CA CYS A 221 10.81 -19.13 5.37
C CYS A 221 9.70 -19.73 4.48
N ILE A 222 10.07 -20.46 3.42
CA ILE A 222 9.10 -21.13 2.53
C ILE A 222 8.25 -22.14 3.32
N ARG A 223 8.88 -22.96 4.18
CA ARG A 223 8.16 -23.93 5.02
C ARG A 223 7.22 -23.26 6.02
N PHE A 224 7.66 -22.17 6.66
CA PHE A 224 6.88 -21.41 7.63
C PHE A 224 5.58 -20.87 7.00
N TYR A 225 5.70 -20.15 5.88
CA TYR A 225 4.53 -19.62 5.19
C TYR A 225 3.68 -20.70 4.52
N GLY A 226 4.29 -21.78 4.01
CA GLY A 226 3.54 -22.93 3.48
C GLY A 226 2.65 -23.58 4.53
N ARG A 227 3.17 -23.76 5.75
CA ARG A 227 2.37 -24.26 6.90
C ARG A 227 1.24 -23.32 7.28
N LEU A 228 1.51 -22.01 7.35
CA LEU A 228 0.47 -21.01 7.63
C LEU A 228 -0.66 -21.02 6.60
N ARG A 229 -0.36 -21.37 5.35
CA ARG A 229 -1.33 -21.52 4.26
C ARG A 229 -2.01 -22.90 4.22
N GLY A 230 -1.69 -23.81 5.14
CA GLY A 230 -2.29 -25.14 5.23
C GLY A 230 -1.80 -26.14 4.19
N ILE A 231 -0.64 -25.90 3.56
CA ILE A 231 -0.03 -26.84 2.62
C ILE A 231 0.46 -28.06 3.40
N ARG A 232 -0.04 -29.25 3.05
CA ARG A 232 0.29 -30.51 3.73
C ARG A 232 1.66 -31.04 3.31
N ASP A 233 1.90 -31.14 2.00
CA ASP A 233 3.12 -31.69 1.43
C ASP A 233 4.17 -30.59 1.19
N LEU A 234 4.96 -30.31 2.24
CA LEU A 234 5.90 -29.19 2.23
C LEU A 234 7.17 -29.42 1.41
N ASP A 235 7.66 -30.66 1.32
CA ASP A 235 8.91 -30.96 0.60
C ASP A 235 8.79 -30.81 -0.92
N PRO A 236 7.80 -31.42 -1.61
CA PRO A 236 7.62 -31.19 -3.05
C PRO A 236 7.21 -29.75 -3.35
N PHE A 237 6.51 -29.09 -2.42
CA PHE A 237 6.21 -27.66 -2.51
C PHE A 237 7.50 -26.82 -2.43
N LEU A 238 8.37 -27.10 -1.46
CA LEU A 238 9.66 -26.43 -1.29
C LEU A 238 10.51 -26.57 -2.54
N ASP A 239 10.68 -27.79 -3.06
CA ASP A 239 11.48 -28.02 -4.27
C ASP A 239 10.91 -27.22 -5.46
N ARG A 240 9.58 -27.28 -5.67
CA ARG A 240 8.93 -26.51 -6.73
C ARG A 240 9.20 -25.01 -6.60
N VAL A 241 9.10 -24.46 -5.40
CA VAL A 241 9.31 -23.02 -5.15
C VAL A 241 10.78 -22.64 -5.36
N LEU A 242 11.72 -23.43 -4.84
CA LEU A 242 13.15 -23.19 -5.03
C LEU A 242 13.55 -23.22 -6.51
N ASP A 243 12.95 -24.12 -7.29
CA ASP A 243 13.26 -24.27 -8.71
C ASP A 243 12.57 -23.17 -9.55
N THR A 244 11.29 -22.87 -9.29
CA THR A 244 10.52 -21.85 -10.04
C THR A 244 11.11 -20.45 -9.86
N TYR A 245 11.62 -20.14 -8.66
CA TYR A 245 12.16 -18.81 -8.34
C TYR A 245 13.71 -18.77 -8.38
N GLU A 246 14.35 -19.85 -8.84
CA GLU A 246 15.83 -19.97 -8.93
C GLU A 246 16.55 -19.71 -7.59
N LEU A 247 15.91 -20.08 -6.47
CA LEU A 247 16.42 -19.86 -5.12
C LEU A 247 17.19 -21.07 -4.56
N ARG A 248 17.29 -22.18 -5.32
CA ARG A 248 18.00 -23.40 -4.90
C ARG A 248 19.43 -23.17 -4.41
N PRO A 249 20.27 -22.30 -5.04
CA PRO A 249 21.62 -22.01 -4.53
C PRO A 249 21.63 -21.32 -3.15
N TYR A 250 20.54 -20.66 -2.79
CA TYR A 250 20.41 -19.85 -1.56
C TYR A 250 19.50 -20.50 -0.51
N LYS A 251 19.20 -21.79 -0.66
CA LYS A 251 18.22 -22.50 0.18
C LYS A 251 18.53 -22.45 1.69
N ASP A 252 19.82 -22.47 2.05
CA ASP A 252 20.31 -22.49 3.45
C ASP A 252 20.87 -21.12 3.88
N VAL A 253 20.68 -20.08 3.05
CA VAL A 253 21.13 -18.72 3.35
C VAL A 253 20.05 -18.00 4.15
N GLN A 254 20.46 -17.27 5.19
CA GLN A 254 19.56 -16.42 5.97
C GLN A 254 19.03 -15.26 5.12
N VAL A 255 17.77 -14.90 5.31
CA VAL A 255 17.07 -13.84 4.55
C VAL A 255 17.84 -12.51 4.58
N ARG A 256 18.44 -12.15 5.72
CA ARG A 256 19.26 -10.92 5.82
C ARG A 256 20.47 -10.89 4.89
N ASN A 257 21.02 -12.05 4.55
CA ASN A 257 22.22 -12.20 3.72
C ASN A 257 21.89 -12.39 2.23
N LEU A 258 20.62 -12.51 1.86
CA LEU A 258 20.19 -12.54 0.47
C LEU A 258 20.41 -11.17 -0.20
N SER A 259 20.63 -11.15 -1.52
CA SER A 259 20.59 -9.92 -2.30
C SER A 259 19.18 -9.30 -2.29
N GLY A 260 19.06 -8.01 -2.62
CA GLY A 260 17.76 -7.34 -2.74
C GLY A 260 16.80 -8.06 -3.68
N GLY A 261 17.30 -8.46 -4.86
CA GLY A 261 16.54 -9.24 -5.85
C GLY A 261 16.10 -10.59 -5.31
N ASN A 262 16.99 -11.37 -4.68
CA ASN A 262 16.63 -12.70 -4.14
C ASN A 262 15.63 -12.61 -2.98
N ARG A 263 15.73 -11.57 -2.12
CA ARG A 263 14.69 -11.30 -1.12
C ARG A 263 13.35 -11.02 -1.77
N ARG A 264 13.34 -10.26 -2.87
CA ARG A 264 12.11 -9.97 -3.62
C ARG A 264 11.53 -11.22 -4.27
N LYS A 265 12.36 -12.05 -4.91
CA LYS A 265 11.97 -13.38 -5.44
C LYS A 265 11.30 -14.21 -4.34
N LEU A 266 11.90 -14.29 -3.16
CA LEU A 266 11.36 -15.03 -2.03
C LEU A 266 10.02 -14.44 -1.52
N THR A 267 9.88 -13.12 -1.43
CA THR A 267 8.63 -12.45 -1.05
C THR A 267 7.49 -12.77 -2.04
N VAL A 268 7.78 -12.67 -3.34
CA VAL A 268 6.81 -12.97 -4.40
C VAL A 268 6.43 -14.45 -4.35
N ALA A 269 7.42 -15.33 -4.22
CA ALA A 269 7.21 -16.76 -4.08
C ALA A 269 6.23 -17.09 -2.96
N VAL A 270 6.58 -16.72 -1.73
CA VAL A 270 5.78 -16.95 -0.53
C VAL A 270 4.36 -16.40 -0.67
N THR A 271 4.20 -15.23 -1.29
CA THR A 271 2.88 -14.61 -1.50
C THR A 271 2.01 -15.41 -2.47
N CYS A 272 2.61 -15.83 -3.59
CA CYS A 272 1.90 -16.48 -4.70
C CYS A 272 1.62 -17.96 -4.44
N CYS A 273 2.39 -18.59 -3.55
CA CYS A 273 2.29 -20.00 -3.20
C CYS A 273 0.96 -20.44 -2.56
N GLY A 274 0.20 -19.54 -1.96
CA GLY A 274 -1.11 -19.87 -1.39
C GLY A 274 -2.19 -20.10 -2.45
N CYS A 275 -3.19 -20.94 -2.16
CA CYS A 275 -4.35 -21.17 -3.02
C CYS A 275 -5.45 -20.10 -2.84
N THR A 276 -5.07 -18.83 -2.81
CA THR A 276 -6.04 -17.71 -2.68
C THR A 276 -6.57 -17.29 -4.05
N PRO A 277 -7.89 -17.06 -4.21
CA PRO A 277 -8.47 -16.66 -5.49
C PRO A 277 -7.97 -15.29 -5.96
N THR A 278 -7.56 -14.41 -5.03
CA THR A 278 -7.08 -13.06 -5.31
C THR A 278 -5.67 -12.84 -4.78
N VAL A 279 -4.80 -12.26 -5.59
CA VAL A 279 -3.45 -11.82 -5.21
C VAL A 279 -3.33 -10.31 -5.42
N LEU A 280 -3.01 -9.58 -4.35
CA LEU A 280 -2.72 -8.16 -4.37
C LEU A 280 -1.20 -7.97 -4.45
N MET A 281 -0.71 -7.18 -5.40
CA MET A 281 0.71 -6.86 -5.56
C MET A 281 0.91 -5.34 -5.56
N ASP A 282 1.51 -4.82 -4.50
CA ASP A 282 1.84 -3.39 -4.39
C ASP A 282 3.26 -3.16 -4.91
N GLU A 283 3.37 -2.63 -6.12
CA GLU A 283 4.64 -2.34 -6.79
C GLU A 283 5.64 -3.51 -6.75
N PRO A 284 5.27 -4.68 -7.28
CA PRO A 284 6.07 -5.91 -7.19
C PRO A 284 7.46 -5.78 -7.84
N THR A 285 7.61 -4.87 -8.80
CA THR A 285 8.77 -4.69 -9.68
C THR A 285 9.67 -3.50 -9.38
N SER A 286 9.32 -2.68 -8.38
CA SER A 286 10.16 -1.57 -7.96
C SER A 286 11.53 -2.07 -7.49
N ASP A 287 12.59 -1.38 -7.93
CA ASP A 287 14.00 -1.64 -7.58
C ASP A 287 14.52 -3.04 -7.97
N MET A 288 13.95 -3.67 -9.01
CA MET A 288 14.40 -4.96 -9.53
C MET A 288 15.24 -4.83 -10.80
N ASP A 289 16.19 -5.74 -10.98
CA ASP A 289 16.87 -5.95 -12.25
C ASP A 289 15.91 -6.55 -13.30
N PRO A 290 16.19 -6.39 -14.62
CA PRO A 290 15.30 -6.88 -15.67
C PRO A 290 14.98 -8.38 -15.58
N VAL A 291 15.96 -9.22 -15.20
CA VAL A 291 15.78 -10.67 -15.10
C VAL A 291 14.79 -11.03 -14.00
N THR A 292 14.94 -10.40 -12.82
CA THR A 292 14.00 -10.61 -11.71
C THR A 292 12.59 -10.09 -12.04
N ARG A 293 12.49 -9.00 -12.82
CA ARG A 293 11.20 -8.46 -13.28
C ARG A 293 10.46 -9.43 -14.19
N ASP A 294 11.15 -10.03 -15.15
CA ASP A 294 10.55 -10.99 -16.08
C ASP A 294 10.03 -12.24 -15.35
N MET A 295 10.69 -12.67 -14.27
CA MET A 295 10.19 -13.74 -13.41
C MET A 295 8.88 -13.37 -12.72
N VAL A 296 8.74 -12.14 -12.24
CA VAL A 296 7.47 -11.67 -11.64
C VAL A 296 6.36 -11.63 -12.68
N TYR A 297 6.66 -11.24 -13.92
CA TYR A 297 5.70 -11.27 -15.02
C TYR A 297 5.22 -12.69 -15.31
N ALA A 298 6.17 -13.63 -15.45
CA ALA A 298 5.86 -15.05 -15.63
C ALA A 298 5.02 -15.60 -14.47
N THR A 299 5.29 -15.17 -13.23
CA THR A 299 4.47 -15.53 -12.07
C THR A 299 3.04 -14.99 -12.21
N ILE A 300 2.86 -13.72 -12.59
CA ILE A 300 1.54 -13.12 -12.79
C ILE A 300 0.78 -13.88 -13.88
N GLU A 301 1.41 -14.18 -15.01
CA GLU A 301 0.80 -14.97 -16.08
C GLU A 301 0.36 -16.36 -15.60
N GLN A 302 1.19 -17.06 -14.82
CA GLN A 302 0.83 -18.34 -14.20
C GLN A 302 -0.38 -18.23 -13.26
N LEU A 303 -0.48 -17.14 -12.49
CA LEU A 303 -1.66 -16.88 -11.64
C LEU A 303 -2.93 -16.70 -12.48
N LEU A 304 -2.84 -15.97 -13.60
CA LEU A 304 -3.97 -15.76 -14.51
C LEU A 304 -4.40 -17.05 -15.20
N LEU A 305 -3.43 -17.87 -15.66
CA LEU A 305 -3.70 -19.21 -16.22
C LEU A 305 -4.40 -20.13 -15.20
N ALA A 306 -4.05 -20.00 -13.91
CA ALA A 306 -4.73 -20.68 -12.81
C ALA A 306 -6.10 -20.05 -12.45
N ARG A 307 -6.65 -19.15 -13.29
CA ARG A 307 -7.93 -18.44 -13.08
C ARG A 307 -7.98 -17.60 -11.80
N ARG A 308 -6.84 -17.16 -11.28
CA ARG A 308 -6.76 -16.27 -10.11
C ARG A 308 -6.82 -14.82 -10.56
N ALA A 309 -7.44 -13.98 -9.74
CA ALA A 309 -7.46 -12.54 -9.95
C ALA A 309 -6.19 -11.91 -9.38
N VAL A 310 -5.62 -10.94 -10.11
CA VAL A 310 -4.46 -10.17 -9.65
C VAL A 310 -4.82 -8.69 -9.62
N VAL A 311 -4.53 -8.01 -8.51
CA VAL A 311 -4.64 -6.54 -8.43
C VAL A 311 -3.24 -5.99 -8.27
N LEU A 312 -2.81 -5.14 -9.20
CA LEU A 312 -1.45 -4.66 -9.31
C LEU A 312 -1.42 -3.13 -9.22
N THR A 313 -0.52 -2.58 -8.40
CA THR A 313 -0.08 -1.19 -8.55
C THR A 313 1.30 -1.18 -9.21
N SER A 314 1.51 -0.22 -10.11
CA SER A 314 2.84 0.09 -10.62
C SER A 314 2.94 1.59 -10.88
N HIS A 315 4.17 2.10 -10.83
CA HIS A 315 4.52 3.43 -11.35
C HIS A 315 4.86 3.40 -12.84
N SER A 316 5.20 2.24 -13.36
CA SER A 316 5.57 2.07 -14.75
C SER A 316 4.35 1.69 -15.57
N VAL A 317 3.93 2.64 -16.41
CA VAL A 317 2.77 2.49 -17.29
C VAL A 317 2.97 1.36 -18.29
N SER A 318 4.22 1.08 -18.69
CA SER A 318 4.55 -0.03 -19.59
C SER A 318 4.25 -1.40 -18.97
N GLU A 319 4.42 -1.57 -17.66
CA GLU A 319 4.12 -2.82 -16.97
C GLU A 319 2.62 -3.06 -16.89
N ILE A 320 1.87 -2.00 -16.57
CA ILE A 320 0.40 -2.05 -16.58
C ILE A 320 -0.13 -2.35 -17.98
N GLU A 321 0.45 -1.75 -19.01
CA GLU A 321 0.07 -2.02 -20.40
C GLU A 321 0.34 -3.48 -20.79
N HIS A 322 1.45 -4.05 -20.33
CA HIS A 322 1.86 -5.41 -20.67
C HIS A 322 1.05 -6.47 -19.90
N LEU A 323 0.81 -6.27 -18.60
CA LEU A 323 0.25 -7.30 -17.71
C LEU A 323 -1.26 -7.20 -17.52
N CYS A 324 -1.82 -5.99 -17.51
CA CYS A 324 -3.19 -5.78 -17.07
C CYS A 324 -4.19 -5.83 -18.23
N GLN A 325 -5.25 -6.63 -18.09
CA GLN A 325 -6.36 -6.64 -19.04
C GLN A 325 -7.24 -5.39 -18.87
N ARG A 326 -7.29 -4.83 -17.65
CA ARG A 326 -7.99 -3.59 -17.34
C ARG A 326 -7.21 -2.76 -16.34
N VAL A 327 -7.31 -1.45 -16.47
CA VAL A 327 -6.68 -0.49 -15.57
C VAL A 327 -7.70 0.53 -15.08
N ALA A 328 -7.62 0.91 -13.81
CA ALA A 328 -8.27 2.08 -13.27
C ALA A 328 -7.24 3.18 -13.02
N VAL A 329 -7.48 4.34 -13.63
CA VAL A 329 -6.68 5.55 -13.47
C VAL A 329 -7.22 6.33 -12.27
N LEU A 330 -6.36 6.57 -11.30
CA LEU A 330 -6.65 7.25 -10.04
C LEU A 330 -6.08 8.67 -10.03
N ARG A 331 -6.89 9.61 -9.53
CA ARG A 331 -6.48 10.99 -9.24
C ARG A 331 -7.20 11.50 -8.00
N ALA A 332 -6.45 12.09 -7.07
CA ALA A 332 -6.99 12.68 -5.83
C ALA A 332 -7.99 11.78 -5.06
N GLY A 333 -7.73 10.46 -5.05
CA GLY A 333 -8.57 9.47 -4.36
C GLY A 333 -9.80 9.00 -5.13
N GLN A 334 -9.97 9.38 -6.40
CA GLN A 334 -11.10 8.99 -7.26
C GLN A 334 -10.61 8.22 -8.49
N VAL A 335 -11.44 7.29 -8.99
CA VAL A 335 -11.25 6.65 -10.29
C VAL A 335 -11.80 7.58 -11.37
N ILE A 336 -10.93 8.07 -12.25
CA ILE A 336 -11.32 9.01 -13.32
C ILE A 336 -11.58 8.31 -14.66
N ALA A 337 -10.95 7.15 -14.88
CA ALA A 337 -11.18 6.31 -16.04
C ALA A 337 -10.91 4.84 -15.67
N SER A 338 -11.68 3.91 -16.21
CA SER A 338 -11.41 2.48 -16.06
C SER A 338 -11.82 1.70 -17.29
N ASP A 339 -10.84 1.14 -17.99
CA ASP A 339 -11.05 0.21 -19.11
C ASP A 339 -9.73 -0.52 -19.43
N SER A 340 -9.73 -1.38 -20.44
CA SER A 340 -8.52 -1.96 -21.01
C SER A 340 -7.55 -0.86 -21.50
N PRO A 341 -6.22 -1.05 -21.36
CA PRO A 341 -5.25 -0.11 -21.91
C PRO A 341 -5.47 0.17 -23.40
N GLN A 342 -5.90 -0.84 -24.16
CA GLN A 342 -6.22 -0.70 -25.58
C GLN A 342 -7.44 0.20 -25.83
N ARG A 343 -8.53 0.04 -25.07
CA ARG A 343 -9.70 0.91 -25.23
C ARG A 343 -9.41 2.33 -24.77
N LEU A 344 -8.71 2.53 -23.65
CA LEU A 344 -8.27 3.86 -23.22
C LEU A 344 -7.36 4.53 -24.27
N LYS A 345 -6.48 3.77 -24.94
CA LYS A 345 -5.71 4.25 -26.09
C LYS A 345 -6.56 4.57 -27.31
N SER A 346 -7.72 3.96 -27.49
CA SER A 346 -8.61 4.27 -28.61
C SER A 346 -9.51 5.48 -28.33
N GLU A 347 -10.02 5.59 -27.10
CA GLU A 347 -10.93 6.65 -26.65
C GLU A 347 -10.20 7.97 -26.40
N HIS A 348 -9.07 7.89 -25.69
CA HIS A 348 -8.26 9.05 -25.31
C HIS A 348 -6.97 9.16 -26.12
N GLY A 349 -6.65 8.12 -26.90
CA GLY A 349 -5.57 8.14 -27.89
C GLY A 349 -6.09 8.13 -29.34
N GLY A 350 -5.44 7.37 -30.21
CA GLY A 350 -5.60 7.48 -31.67
C GLY A 350 -4.75 8.59 -32.30
N TYR A 351 -3.85 9.18 -31.52
CA TYR A 351 -2.90 10.18 -31.99
C TYR A 351 -1.55 9.52 -32.31
N TYR A 352 -0.93 9.99 -33.37
CA TYR A 352 0.48 9.74 -33.65
C TYR A 352 1.26 10.98 -33.26
N SER A 353 2.33 10.76 -32.48
CA SER A 353 3.31 11.76 -32.16
C SER A 353 4.28 11.87 -33.32
N VAL A 354 4.20 12.99 -34.03
CA VAL A 354 5.12 13.34 -35.10
C VAL A 354 6.17 14.28 -34.54
N THR A 355 7.43 13.93 -34.72
CA THR A 355 8.58 14.77 -34.37
C THR A 355 9.33 15.12 -35.65
N CYS A 356 9.36 16.40 -36.01
CA CYS A 356 10.13 16.92 -37.14
C CYS A 356 11.42 17.56 -36.61
N PHE A 357 12.58 17.00 -36.96
CA PHE A 357 13.89 17.51 -36.58
C PHE A 357 14.29 18.63 -37.54
N CYS A 358 14.30 19.87 -37.03
CA CYS A 358 14.53 21.08 -37.82
C CYS A 358 15.17 22.18 -36.97
N GLY A 359 15.97 23.04 -37.62
CA GLY A 359 16.57 24.19 -36.96
C GLY A 359 15.55 25.27 -36.59
N PRO A 360 15.87 26.19 -35.67
CA PRO A 360 14.92 27.19 -35.16
C PRO A 360 14.31 28.10 -36.26
N ALA A 361 15.09 28.46 -37.29
CA ALA A 361 14.59 29.27 -38.41
C ALA A 361 13.54 28.54 -39.27
N GLN A 362 13.63 27.22 -39.34
CA GLN A 362 12.76 26.38 -40.17
C GLN A 362 11.46 25.98 -39.46
N GLN A 363 11.43 26.06 -38.12
CA GLN A 363 10.25 25.70 -37.32
C GLN A 363 9.05 26.60 -37.60
N ALA A 364 9.26 27.89 -37.83
CA ALA A 364 8.18 28.83 -38.12
C ALA A 364 7.52 28.58 -39.50
N ILE A 365 8.33 28.13 -40.47
CA ILE A 365 7.84 27.75 -41.80
C ILE A 365 7.04 26.45 -41.70
N LEU A 366 7.60 25.46 -40.99
CA LEU A 366 6.95 24.17 -40.78
C LEU A 366 5.64 24.30 -40.00
N SER A 367 5.58 25.09 -38.92
CA SER A 367 4.35 25.27 -38.14
C SER A 367 3.22 25.88 -38.96
N ARG A 368 3.53 26.85 -39.84
CA ARG A 368 2.55 27.48 -40.74
C ARG A 368 2.05 26.51 -41.80
N SER A 369 2.96 25.77 -42.44
CA SER A 369 2.61 24.76 -43.46
C SER A 369 1.81 23.59 -42.88
N LEU A 370 2.16 23.13 -41.68
CA LEU A 370 1.44 22.08 -40.96
C LEU A 370 0.02 22.52 -40.60
N SER A 371 -0.16 23.76 -40.13
CA SER A 371 -1.47 24.30 -39.78
C SER A 371 -2.41 24.38 -41.00
N GLN A 372 -1.87 24.59 -42.20
CA GLN A 372 -2.64 24.65 -43.45
C GLN A 372 -2.98 23.26 -44.02
N ARG A 373 -2.03 22.31 -43.99
CA ARG A 373 -2.18 20.98 -44.60
C ARG A 373 -2.77 19.93 -43.65
N LEU A 374 -2.62 20.12 -42.34
CA LEU A 374 -3.06 19.19 -41.28
C LEU A 374 -3.85 19.94 -40.20
N PRO A 375 -5.11 20.32 -40.47
CA PRO A 375 -5.96 21.00 -39.48
C PRO A 375 -6.27 20.13 -38.24
N GLY A 376 -6.04 18.82 -38.31
CA GLY A 376 -6.18 17.89 -37.19
C GLY A 376 -4.97 17.82 -36.24
N ALA A 377 -3.92 18.62 -36.46
CA ALA A 377 -2.73 18.66 -35.60
C ALA A 377 -3.03 19.38 -34.27
N ARG A 378 -2.65 18.75 -33.14
CA ARG A 378 -2.82 19.27 -31.77
C ARG A 378 -1.51 19.29 -31.00
N ASP A 379 -1.47 20.10 -29.94
CA ASP A 379 -0.33 20.30 -29.02
C ASP A 379 1.01 20.50 -29.76
N LEU A 380 1.09 21.56 -30.56
CA LEU A 380 2.32 21.94 -31.22
C LEU A 380 3.35 22.44 -30.19
N GLN A 381 4.41 21.66 -29.97
CA GLN A 381 5.48 21.93 -29.02
C GLN A 381 6.78 22.25 -29.77
N HIS A 382 7.37 23.40 -29.44
CA HIS A 382 8.64 23.86 -29.99
C HIS A 382 9.79 23.49 -29.05
N TYR A 383 10.74 22.69 -29.54
CA TYR A 383 12.02 22.41 -28.88
C TYR A 383 13.17 23.06 -29.65
N ALA A 384 14.37 23.10 -29.08
CA ALA A 384 15.52 23.79 -29.70
C ALA A 384 15.83 23.32 -31.14
N HIS A 385 15.69 22.02 -31.41
CA HIS A 385 15.99 21.41 -32.72
C HIS A 385 14.90 20.46 -33.22
N SER A 386 13.69 20.54 -32.67
CA SER A 386 12.58 19.72 -33.12
C SER A 386 11.23 20.39 -32.88
N LEU A 387 10.29 20.07 -33.76
CA LEU A 387 8.89 20.44 -33.65
C LEU A 387 8.09 19.17 -33.42
N ARG A 388 7.32 19.10 -32.34
CA ARG A 388 6.50 17.94 -32.00
C ARG A 388 5.02 18.30 -32.03
N PHE A 389 4.21 17.44 -32.63
CA PHE A 389 2.76 17.61 -32.64
C PHE A 389 2.06 16.25 -32.71
N LEU A 390 0.75 16.28 -32.47
CA LEU A 390 -0.09 15.09 -32.39
C LEU A 390 -1.16 15.13 -33.47
N VAL A 391 -1.24 14.08 -34.28
CA VAL A 391 -2.27 13.98 -35.33
C VAL A 391 -3.14 12.77 -35.05
N ARG A 392 -4.46 12.97 -35.02
CA ARG A 392 -5.39 11.84 -34.92
C ARG A 392 -5.44 11.11 -36.26
N ILE A 393 -5.24 9.79 -36.24
CA ILE A 393 -5.27 8.94 -37.43
C ILE A 393 -6.48 8.01 -37.33
N ARG A 394 -7.20 7.84 -38.44
CA ARG A 394 -8.30 6.87 -38.52
C ARG A 394 -7.78 5.46 -38.86
N SER A 395 -8.44 4.45 -38.31
CA SER A 395 -8.25 3.06 -38.77
C SER A 395 -8.99 2.83 -40.10
N PRO A 396 -8.43 2.00 -41.00
CA PRO A 396 -9.09 1.66 -42.26
C PRO A 396 -10.45 1.01 -41.97
N GLY A 397 -11.54 1.59 -42.51
CA GLY A 397 -12.93 1.17 -42.28
C GLY A 397 -13.75 2.07 -41.35
N SER A 398 -13.14 3.03 -40.65
CA SER A 398 -13.86 4.04 -39.86
C SER A 398 -14.28 5.23 -40.73
N LEU A 399 -15.55 5.63 -40.68
CA LEU A 399 -16.04 6.89 -41.24
C LEU A 399 -15.52 8.07 -40.38
N GLY A 400 -14.90 9.07 -41.00
CA GLY A 400 -14.43 10.29 -40.34
C GLY A 400 -13.39 11.08 -41.15
N ASP A 401 -13.29 12.39 -40.86
CA ASP A 401 -12.44 13.38 -41.56
C ASP A 401 -10.94 13.32 -41.19
N ALA A 402 -10.54 12.38 -40.33
CA ALA A 402 -9.13 12.23 -39.95
C ALA A 402 -8.32 11.54 -41.07
N PRO A 403 -7.05 11.94 -41.31
CA PRO A 403 -6.25 11.34 -42.38
C PRO A 403 -5.91 9.88 -42.08
N LEU A 404 -5.73 9.09 -43.14
CA LEU A 404 -5.09 7.76 -43.06
C LEU A 404 -3.60 7.90 -42.75
N LEU A 405 -2.99 6.84 -42.23
CA LEU A 405 -1.55 6.83 -41.97
C LEU A 405 -0.74 7.09 -43.26
N SER A 406 -1.16 6.52 -44.39
CA SER A 406 -0.54 6.73 -45.70
C SER A 406 -0.63 8.19 -46.17
N GLU A 407 -1.78 8.82 -45.99
CA GLU A 407 -2.00 10.24 -46.31
C GLU A 407 -1.12 11.14 -45.43
N LEU A 408 -1.00 10.83 -44.13
CA LEU A 408 -0.10 11.56 -43.24
C LEU A 408 1.35 11.42 -43.69
N PHE A 409 1.81 10.22 -44.07
CA PHE A 409 3.16 10.04 -44.60
C PHE A 409 3.40 10.81 -45.89
N ALA A 410 2.41 10.89 -46.79
CA ALA A 410 2.52 11.65 -48.02
C ALA A 410 2.62 13.15 -47.75
N ILE A 411 1.77 13.69 -46.86
CA ILE A 411 1.80 15.10 -46.46
C ILE A 411 3.12 15.45 -45.77
N LEU A 412 3.59 14.62 -44.83
CA LEU A 412 4.86 14.86 -44.16
C LEU A 412 6.05 14.78 -45.12
N ARG A 413 6.01 13.87 -46.09
CA ARG A 413 7.04 13.81 -47.12
C ARG A 413 7.09 15.10 -47.91
N ASP A 414 5.95 15.62 -48.37
CA ASP A 414 5.82 16.87 -49.14
C ASP A 414 6.22 18.12 -48.33
N VAL A 415 5.83 18.18 -47.06
CA VAL A 415 6.15 19.33 -46.18
C VAL A 415 7.60 19.30 -45.71
N CYS A 416 8.19 18.11 -45.54
CA CYS A 416 9.55 17.96 -45.00
C CYS A 416 10.65 17.74 -46.05
N VAL A 417 10.34 17.70 -47.36
CA VAL A 417 11.26 17.32 -48.48
C VAL A 417 12.68 17.88 -48.33
N ASN A 418 12.83 19.14 -47.89
CA ASN A 418 14.11 19.85 -47.84
C ASN A 418 14.50 20.42 -46.47
N VAL A 419 13.73 20.10 -45.42
CA VAL A 419 13.75 20.90 -44.18
C VAL A 419 13.96 20.06 -42.92
N ALA A 420 13.47 18.81 -42.89
CA ALA A 420 13.48 18.03 -41.66
C ALA A 420 13.51 16.53 -41.92
N ARG A 421 14.22 15.80 -41.05
CA ARG A 421 13.91 14.37 -40.83
C ARG A 421 12.66 14.31 -39.93
N PHE A 422 11.76 13.38 -40.18
CA PHE A 422 10.60 13.18 -39.31
C PHE A 422 10.57 11.77 -38.74
N SER A 423 10.09 11.66 -37.50
CA SER A 423 9.80 10.40 -36.83
C SER A 423 8.32 10.36 -36.47
N LEU A 424 7.66 9.26 -36.82
CA LEU A 424 6.31 8.97 -36.40
C LEU A 424 6.34 7.88 -35.33
N SER A 425 5.72 8.17 -34.20
CA SER A 425 5.54 7.20 -33.14
C SER A 425 4.07 7.15 -32.76
N ARG A 426 3.52 5.94 -32.64
CA ARG A 426 2.17 5.77 -32.07
C ARG A 426 2.21 6.26 -30.62
N CYS A 427 1.18 6.99 -30.18
CA CYS A 427 1.11 7.43 -28.78
C CYS A 427 1.22 6.23 -27.84
N ARG A 428 2.23 6.27 -26.97
CA ARG A 428 2.40 5.31 -25.87
C ARG A 428 1.29 5.49 -24.85
N PHE A 429 1.00 4.45 -24.08
CA PHE A 429 -0.03 4.55 -23.04
C PHE A 429 0.33 5.63 -22.01
N GLU A 430 1.61 5.83 -21.73
CA GLU A 430 2.14 6.91 -20.89
C GLU A 430 1.59 8.29 -21.29
N THR A 431 1.60 8.62 -22.58
CA THR A 431 1.10 9.91 -23.08
C THR A 431 -0.42 10.01 -22.93
N VAL A 432 -1.14 8.90 -23.11
CA VAL A 432 -2.59 8.84 -22.92
C VAL A 432 -2.93 9.03 -21.43
N PHE A 433 -2.20 8.38 -20.54
CA PHE A 433 -2.35 8.50 -19.10
C PHE A 433 -2.16 9.94 -18.61
N GLU A 434 -1.10 10.63 -19.03
CA GLU A 434 -0.89 12.04 -18.68
C GLU A 434 -2.06 12.92 -19.17
N ARG A 435 -2.56 12.69 -20.38
CA ARG A 435 -3.73 13.44 -20.86
C ARG A 435 -5.02 13.16 -20.10
N ILE A 436 -5.23 11.92 -19.65
CA ILE A 436 -6.40 11.58 -18.83
C ILE A 436 -6.33 12.39 -17.52
N LEU A 437 -5.13 12.53 -16.94
CA LEU A 437 -4.92 13.39 -15.79
C LEU A 437 -5.12 14.87 -16.13
N ASP A 438 -4.56 15.36 -17.24
CA ASP A 438 -4.63 16.77 -17.62
C ASP A 438 -6.04 17.25 -17.98
N SER A 439 -6.78 16.45 -18.75
CA SER A 439 -8.17 16.73 -19.15
C SER A 439 -9.14 16.78 -17.97
N SER A 440 -8.80 16.11 -16.87
CA SER A 440 -9.56 16.23 -15.63
C SER A 440 -9.19 17.49 -14.82
N GLU A 441 -8.06 18.16 -15.07
CA GLU A 441 -7.74 19.45 -14.42
C GLU A 441 -8.54 20.60 -15.02
N SER A 442 -8.68 20.63 -16.35
CA SER A 442 -9.44 21.67 -17.05
C SER A 442 -10.91 21.68 -16.65
N ASN A 443 -11.53 20.51 -16.52
CA ASN A 443 -12.93 20.37 -16.07
C ASN A 443 -13.15 20.75 -14.60
N GLY A 444 -12.12 20.67 -13.74
CA GLY A 444 -12.20 21.06 -12.33
C GLY A 444 -12.03 22.57 -12.07
N SER A 445 -11.61 23.34 -13.08
CA SER A 445 -11.24 24.76 -12.94
C SER A 445 -12.35 25.77 -13.29
N ASN A 446 -13.58 25.30 -13.52
CA ASN A 446 -14.77 26.16 -13.71
C ASN A 446 -15.53 26.45 -12.40
N GLY A 447 -14.99 26.07 -11.25
CA GLY A 447 -15.61 26.31 -9.95
C GLY A 447 -14.59 26.74 -8.89
N VAL A 448 -14.44 28.06 -8.76
CA VAL A 448 -13.99 28.79 -7.56
C VAL A 448 -12.49 28.72 -7.20
N HIS A 449 -11.90 29.91 -7.03
CA HIS A 449 -10.51 30.23 -6.61
C HIS A 449 -9.37 30.09 -7.65
N LYS A 450 -9.43 30.91 -8.71
CA LYS A 450 -8.22 31.56 -9.22
C LYS A 450 -8.10 32.90 -8.50
N ASP A 451 -7.28 32.95 -7.46
CA ASP A 451 -6.46 34.11 -7.09
C ASP A 451 -5.60 33.74 -5.86
N GLN A 452 -4.31 34.09 -5.91
CA GLN A 452 -3.30 34.06 -4.83
C GLN A 452 -2.30 32.89 -4.67
N GLN A 453 -2.10 31.97 -5.63
CA GLN A 453 -0.95 31.02 -5.57
C GLN A 453 -0.06 30.98 -6.82
N GLN A 454 -0.08 32.03 -7.63
CA GLN A 454 0.69 32.06 -8.90
C GLN A 454 2.11 32.65 -8.78
N GLN A 455 2.61 32.95 -7.58
CA GLN A 455 3.96 33.52 -7.39
C GLN A 455 5.02 32.59 -6.76
N ASP A 456 4.64 31.52 -6.05
CA ASP A 456 5.62 30.66 -5.36
C ASP A 456 5.93 29.31 -6.05
N ALA A 457 5.15 28.90 -7.06
CA ALA A 457 5.35 27.62 -7.77
C ALA A 457 6.32 27.68 -8.96
N ARG A 458 7.03 28.80 -9.18
CA ARG A 458 8.00 28.95 -10.28
C ARG A 458 9.40 28.41 -10.00
N LYS A 459 9.65 27.81 -8.82
CA LYS A 459 11.01 27.37 -8.44
C LYS A 459 11.32 25.88 -8.47
N ASP A 460 10.34 24.98 -8.62
CA ASP A 460 10.60 23.54 -8.62
C ASP A 460 9.97 22.84 -9.83
N LEU A 461 10.43 23.16 -11.03
CA LEU A 461 10.31 22.23 -12.17
C LEU A 461 11.46 21.21 -12.05
N PRO A 462 11.19 19.90 -12.01
CA PRO A 462 12.25 18.92 -12.10
C PRO A 462 12.99 19.09 -13.43
N SER A 463 14.31 19.21 -13.31
CA SER A 463 15.27 19.26 -14.39
C SER A 463 15.02 18.15 -15.41
N LYS A 464 14.93 18.57 -16.68
CA LYS A 464 15.43 17.89 -17.88
C LYS A 464 15.73 16.40 -17.70
N SER A 465 14.88 15.53 -18.25
CA SER A 465 15.25 14.13 -18.50
C SER A 465 16.58 14.09 -19.29
N PRO A 466 17.61 13.36 -18.82
CA PRO A 466 18.98 13.46 -19.32
C PRO A 466 19.23 12.58 -20.56
N ALA A 467 18.28 12.54 -21.51
CA ALA A 467 18.37 11.62 -22.64
C ALA A 467 17.94 12.25 -23.97
N VAL A 468 18.37 13.48 -24.27
CA VAL A 468 18.38 13.99 -25.65
C VAL A 468 19.58 14.93 -25.82
N GLY A 469 20.77 14.35 -25.87
CA GLY A 469 21.98 15.01 -26.36
C GLY A 469 22.47 14.24 -27.58
N GLY A 470 21.96 14.58 -28.76
CA GLY A 470 22.40 14.02 -30.03
C GLY A 470 22.66 15.15 -31.02
N THR A 471 23.91 15.28 -31.47
CA THR A 471 24.33 16.19 -32.54
C THR A 471 23.86 15.67 -33.90
N LEU A 472 23.71 16.59 -34.88
CA LEU A 472 23.15 16.34 -36.22
C LEU A 472 23.88 15.25 -37.05
N GLU A 473 25.07 14.82 -36.64
CA GLU A 473 25.99 14.06 -37.48
C GLU A 473 25.95 12.54 -37.30
N THR A 474 25.38 12.01 -36.20
CA THR A 474 25.31 10.55 -35.98
C THR A 474 23.88 10.09 -35.75
N GLY A 475 23.28 9.56 -36.82
CA GLY A 475 21.99 8.88 -36.73
C GLY A 475 22.13 7.56 -35.96
N TYR A 476 21.58 7.49 -34.76
CA TYR A 476 21.34 6.21 -34.09
C TYR A 476 19.94 5.70 -34.46
N ILE A 477 19.91 4.55 -35.13
CA ILE A 477 18.73 3.71 -35.27
C ILE A 477 18.68 2.82 -34.04
N HIS A 478 17.71 3.02 -33.15
CA HIS A 478 17.44 2.04 -32.11
C HIS A 478 16.47 1.00 -32.68
N CYS A 479 17.00 -0.08 -33.23
CA CYS A 479 16.23 -1.26 -33.63
C CYS A 479 15.87 -2.06 -32.36
N GLY A 480 14.67 -1.84 -31.82
CA GLY A 480 13.99 -2.81 -30.98
C GLY A 480 12.83 -3.40 -31.78
N TYR A 481 12.96 -4.68 -32.17
CA TYR A 481 11.93 -5.54 -32.81
C TYR A 481 10.55 -5.37 -32.15
N GLU A 482 9.40 -5.41 -32.83
CA GLU A 482 8.88 -6.48 -33.70
C GLU A 482 8.73 -6.10 -35.19
N GLU A 483 9.32 -6.90 -36.07
CA GLU A 483 8.95 -6.96 -37.48
C GLU A 483 7.57 -7.63 -37.62
N THR A 484 6.51 -6.87 -37.83
CA THR A 484 5.38 -7.38 -38.62
C THR A 484 5.62 -7.00 -40.06
N ARG A 485 6.11 -7.96 -40.85
CA ARG A 485 6.16 -7.87 -42.31
C ARG A 485 4.73 -7.78 -42.85
N THR A 486 4.48 -6.80 -43.70
CA THR A 486 3.51 -6.87 -44.81
C THR A 486 4.23 -6.51 -46.07
#